data_AF-A0A7X4K714-F1
#
_entry.id   AF-A0A7X4K714-F1
#
_cell.length_a   1.000
_cell.length_b   1.000
_cell.length_c   1.000
_cell.angle_alpha   90.00
_cell.angle_beta   90.00
_cell.angle_gamma   90.00
#
_symmetry.space_group_name_H-M   'P 1'
#
loop_
_entity.id
_entity.type
_entity.pdbx_description
1 polymer ?
#
loop_
_entity_poly.entity_id
_entity_poly.type
_entity_poly.pdbx_seq_one_letter_code
_entity_poly.pdbx_strand_id
1 'polypeptide(L)'
;MALADTEHGTDKVCPDCAEIIKGAAKVCRYCGYRFDQEDAAAKLITASPIDHDGADYGQDVTDDDKPAGISILAFVGIIGAVGLGILGLATLGDASAEPSELETLEVNDMGLKADGTPDEVTAVTVCDMAIKGSLVSEGSYDPEFRWDYSAAGSVAFVSRKFDSQNGFGAKITSRYRCKWDAAADTIVSLEVTDPYGETRKLK
;
A
#
# COMPACT_ATOMS: atom_id res chain seq x y z
N MET A 1 16.20 -33.85 -41.59
CA MET A 1 15.27 -32.69 -41.58
C MET A 1 14.35 -32.88 -40.39
N ALA A 2 14.61 -32.19 -39.28
CA ALA A 2 13.77 -32.24 -38.08
C ALA A 2 12.80 -31.06 -38.13
N LEU A 3 11.50 -31.34 -38.06
CA LEU A 3 10.45 -30.33 -37.99
C LEU A 3 10.36 -29.87 -36.54
N ALA A 4 10.53 -28.56 -36.32
CA ALA A 4 10.29 -27.92 -35.04
C ALA A 4 8.80 -27.62 -34.94
N ASP A 5 8.07 -28.46 -34.21
CA ASP A 5 6.70 -28.18 -33.80
C ASP A 5 6.73 -26.98 -32.85
N THR A 6 6.28 -25.84 -33.35
CA THR A 6 6.15 -24.62 -32.56
C THR A 6 4.78 -24.68 -31.88
N GLU A 7 4.77 -25.14 -30.63
CA GLU A 7 3.55 -25.19 -29.82
C GLU A 7 2.89 -23.82 -29.76
N HIS A 8 1.62 -23.76 -30.19
CA HIS A 8 0.73 -22.65 -29.93
C HIS A 8 0.46 -22.59 -28.42
N GLY A 9 1.23 -21.77 -27.72
CA GLY A 9 1.00 -21.48 -26.30
C GLY A 9 -0.42 -21.02 -26.09
N THR A 10 -1.19 -21.79 -25.31
CA THR A 10 -2.59 -21.51 -24.97
C THR A 10 -2.71 -20.13 -24.36
N ASP A 11 -3.72 -19.36 -24.77
CA ASP A 11 -4.00 -18.08 -24.13
C ASP A 11 -4.35 -18.28 -22.64
N LYS A 12 -4.05 -17.28 -21.82
CA LYS A 12 -4.31 -17.24 -20.37
C LYS A 12 -5.01 -15.94 -20.00
N VAL A 13 -5.79 -15.95 -18.93
CA VAL A 13 -6.53 -14.77 -18.44
C VAL A 13 -5.71 -14.03 -17.41
N CYS A 14 -5.63 -12.70 -17.51
CA CYS A 14 -4.99 -11.85 -16.52
C CYS A 14 -5.84 -11.79 -15.24
N PRO A 15 -5.32 -12.11 -14.04
CA PRO A 15 -6.12 -12.10 -12.81
C PRO A 15 -6.53 -10.68 -12.38
N ASP A 16 -5.73 -9.68 -12.74
CA ASP A 16 -5.97 -8.28 -12.33
C ASP A 16 -7.02 -7.54 -13.19
N CYS A 17 -6.99 -7.73 -14.52
CA CYS A 17 -7.91 -7.03 -15.44
C CYS A 17 -8.83 -7.95 -16.26
N ALA A 18 -8.80 -9.26 -16.03
CA ALA A 18 -9.60 -10.29 -16.72
C ALA A 18 -9.42 -10.40 -18.25
N GLU A 19 -8.40 -9.74 -18.81
CA GLU A 19 -8.14 -9.81 -20.25
C GLU A 19 -7.44 -11.09 -20.70
N ILE A 20 -7.72 -11.53 -21.93
CA ILE A 20 -7.09 -12.70 -22.54
C ILE A 20 -5.72 -12.31 -23.11
N ILE A 21 -4.67 -12.99 -22.65
CA ILE A 21 -3.27 -12.74 -22.98
C ILE A 21 -2.65 -14.01 -23.56
N LYS A 22 -1.68 -13.88 -24.47
CA LYS A 22 -0.89 -15.01 -24.97
C LYS A 22 -0.24 -15.78 -23.81
N GLY A 23 -0.27 -17.12 -23.85
CA GLY A 23 0.31 -17.96 -22.78
C GLY A 23 1.76 -17.63 -22.43
N ALA A 24 2.56 -17.31 -23.45
CA ALA A 24 3.98 -16.97 -23.31
C ALA A 24 4.25 -15.57 -22.74
N ALA A 25 3.24 -14.73 -22.50
CA ALA A 25 3.44 -13.39 -21.99
C ALA A 25 3.87 -13.42 -20.51
N LYS A 26 4.91 -12.67 -20.17
CA LYS A 26 5.37 -12.48 -18.78
C LYS A 26 4.68 -11.33 -18.08
N VAL A 27 4.14 -10.38 -18.84
CA VAL A 27 3.48 -9.18 -18.32
C VAL A 27 2.19 -8.91 -19.10
N CYS A 28 1.12 -8.53 -18.41
CA CYS A 28 -0.12 -8.10 -19.04
C CYS A 28 0.10 -6.74 -19.73
N ARG A 29 -0.19 -6.67 -21.04
CA ARG A 29 -0.05 -5.43 -21.82
C ARG A 29 -1.03 -4.32 -21.42
N TYR A 30 -2.13 -4.68 -20.74
CA TYR A 30 -3.22 -3.76 -20.44
C TYR A 30 -3.05 -3.11 -19.05
N CYS A 31 -2.75 -3.89 -18.01
CA CYS A 31 -2.63 -3.39 -16.64
C CYS A 31 -1.20 -3.45 -16.05
N GLY A 32 -0.25 -4.14 -16.70
CA GLY A 32 1.11 -4.27 -16.20
C GLY A 32 1.34 -5.40 -15.18
N TYR A 33 0.31 -6.20 -14.87
CA TYR A 33 0.43 -7.38 -14.00
C TYR A 33 1.53 -8.35 -14.47
N ARG A 34 2.35 -8.86 -13.55
CA ARG A 34 3.50 -9.73 -13.83
C ARG A 34 3.21 -11.19 -13.46
N PHE A 35 3.26 -12.09 -14.43
CA PHE A 35 2.92 -13.51 -14.26
C PHE A 35 4.07 -14.36 -13.69
N ASP A 36 5.29 -13.81 -13.59
CA ASP A 36 6.49 -14.52 -13.13
C ASP A 36 6.63 -14.56 -11.60
N GLN A 37 5.80 -13.83 -10.84
CA GLN A 37 5.86 -13.81 -9.38
C GLN A 37 5.20 -15.04 -8.73
N GLU A 38 4.18 -15.63 -9.35
CA GLU A 38 3.46 -16.79 -8.79
C GLU A 38 4.30 -18.07 -8.83
N ASP A 39 5.11 -18.26 -9.88
CA ASP A 39 6.04 -19.39 -10.00
C ASP A 39 7.11 -19.39 -8.91
N ALA A 40 7.51 -18.20 -8.43
CA ALA A 40 8.48 -18.06 -7.35
C ALA A 40 7.86 -18.37 -5.97
N ALA A 41 6.61 -17.95 -5.73
CA ALA A 41 5.91 -18.20 -4.48
C ALA A 41 5.50 -19.68 -4.34
N ALA A 42 5.00 -20.32 -5.41
CA ALA A 42 4.60 -21.73 -5.39
C ALA A 42 5.78 -22.68 -5.08
N LYS A 43 7.00 -22.31 -5.51
CA LYS A 43 8.21 -23.11 -5.28
C LYS A 43 8.70 -23.10 -3.83
N LEU A 44 8.30 -22.10 -3.03
CA LEU A 44 8.65 -22.03 -1.61
C LEU A 44 7.72 -22.85 -0.71
N ILE A 45 6.49 -23.14 -1.16
CA ILE A 45 5.49 -23.82 -0.33
C ILE A 45 5.65 -25.35 -0.38
N THR A 46 6.23 -25.91 -1.44
CA THR A 46 6.40 -27.37 -1.59
C THR A 46 7.62 -27.97 -0.87
N ALA A 47 8.35 -27.19 -0.06
CA ALA A 47 9.61 -27.63 0.56
C ALA A 47 9.51 -28.05 2.05
N SER A 48 8.34 -27.99 2.69
CA SER A 48 8.18 -28.46 4.07
C SER A 48 7.02 -29.44 4.19
N PRO A 49 7.27 -30.72 4.55
CA PRO A 49 6.24 -31.58 5.13
C PRO A 49 5.83 -30.95 6.46
N ILE A 50 4.59 -30.47 6.55
CA ILE A 50 3.99 -30.07 7.82
C ILE A 50 3.32 -31.31 8.37
N ASP A 51 3.96 -31.94 9.37
CA ASP A 51 3.33 -32.95 10.21
C ASP A 51 2.23 -32.25 11.04
N HIS A 52 0.97 -32.49 10.67
CA HIS A 52 -0.20 -32.05 11.43
C HIS A 52 -0.50 -33.06 12.54
N ASP A 53 0.23 -32.92 13.65
CA ASP A 53 -0.17 -33.51 14.93
C ASP A 53 -1.23 -32.59 15.56
N GLY A 54 -2.46 -33.11 15.64
CA GLY A 54 -3.62 -32.39 16.10
C GLY A 54 -3.50 -31.91 17.55
N ALA A 55 -3.69 -30.61 17.73
CA ALA A 55 -4.11 -30.02 18.99
C ALA A 55 -5.44 -29.30 18.78
N ASP A 56 -6.49 -30.01 19.15
CA ASP A 56 -7.80 -29.53 19.59
C ASP A 56 -7.67 -28.22 20.37
N TYR A 57 -8.05 -27.09 19.75
CA TYR A 57 -8.22 -25.83 20.45
C TYR A 57 -9.70 -25.43 20.39
N GLY A 58 -10.31 -25.50 21.57
CA GLY A 58 -11.72 -25.24 21.83
C GLY A 58 -12.20 -23.91 21.27
N GLN A 59 -13.35 -24.01 20.62
CA GLN A 59 -14.08 -22.95 19.97
C GLN A 59 -15.11 -22.39 20.95
N ASP A 60 -14.72 -21.34 21.68
CA ASP A 60 -15.61 -20.61 22.58
C ASP A 60 -16.06 -19.32 21.88
N VAL A 61 -17.02 -19.44 20.96
CA VAL A 61 -17.73 -18.30 20.39
C VAL A 61 -18.81 -17.92 21.38
N THR A 62 -18.55 -16.93 22.23
CA THR A 62 -19.64 -16.23 22.93
C THR A 62 -20.10 -15.10 22.04
N ASP A 63 -21.25 -15.32 21.42
CA ASP A 63 -22.14 -14.30 20.88
C ASP A 63 -22.45 -13.26 21.98
N ASP A 64 -21.90 -12.05 21.84
CA ASP A 64 -22.39 -10.88 22.57
C ASP A 64 -23.01 -9.90 21.57
N ASP A 65 -24.28 -10.17 21.28
CA ASP A 65 -25.26 -9.24 20.73
C ASP A 65 -25.27 -7.92 21.51
N LYS A 66 -25.05 -6.80 20.81
CA LYS A 66 -25.67 -5.52 21.20
C LYS A 66 -25.93 -4.61 20.00
N PRO A 67 -27.21 -4.44 19.59
CA PRO A 67 -27.65 -3.43 18.65
C PRO A 67 -28.20 -2.20 19.40
N ALA A 68 -27.60 -1.03 19.17
CA ALA A 68 -28.20 0.30 19.36
C ALA A 68 -27.24 1.31 18.70
N GLY A 69 -27.51 1.88 17.53
CA GLY A 69 -28.69 2.67 17.24
C GLY A 69 -28.36 4.15 17.46
N ILE A 70 -27.65 4.80 16.52
CA ILE A 70 -27.54 6.27 16.48
C ILE A 70 -27.69 6.77 15.05
N SER A 71 -28.86 7.37 14.83
CA SER A 71 -29.27 8.42 13.90
C SER A 71 -28.38 8.77 12.72
N ILE A 72 -28.84 8.32 11.56
CA ILE A 72 -28.67 8.98 10.26
C ILE A 72 -29.40 10.33 10.34
N LEU A 73 -28.66 11.43 10.51
CA LEU A 73 -29.15 12.77 10.20
C LEU A 73 -28.61 13.19 8.84
N ALA A 74 -29.58 13.48 7.97
CA ALA A 74 -29.44 13.96 6.62
C ALA A 74 -28.59 15.25 6.53
N PHE A 75 -27.54 15.22 5.73
CA PHE A 75 -26.98 16.41 5.11
C PHE A 75 -27.39 16.41 3.62
N VAL A 76 -28.64 16.83 3.41
CA VAL A 76 -29.16 17.28 2.12
C VAL A 76 -28.81 18.77 1.98
N GLY A 77 -28.25 19.14 0.82
CA GLY A 77 -27.96 20.52 0.41
C GLY A 77 -26.52 20.91 0.76
N ILE A 78 -25.63 21.13 -0.20
CA ILE A 78 -25.66 22.28 -1.11
C ILE A 78 -25.15 21.84 -2.50
N ILE A 79 -26.05 21.81 -3.48
CA ILE A 79 -25.69 21.93 -4.90
C ILE A 79 -25.57 23.43 -5.16
N GLY A 80 -24.33 23.92 -5.17
CA GLY A 80 -23.98 25.28 -5.54
C GLY A 80 -23.33 25.29 -6.93
N ALA A 81 -24.08 25.74 -7.92
CA ALA A 81 -23.65 25.94 -9.29
C ALA A 81 -22.53 26.98 -9.41
N VAL A 82 -21.36 26.60 -9.92
CA VAL A 82 -20.32 27.46 -10.54
C VAL A 82 -19.53 26.54 -11.47
N GLY A 83 -19.31 26.77 -12.76
CA GLY A 83 -19.71 27.80 -13.70
C GLY A 83 -19.31 27.27 -15.09
N LEU A 84 -20.12 27.59 -16.09
CA LEU A 84 -19.83 27.42 -17.50
C LEU A 84 -18.69 28.35 -17.96
N GLY A 85 -17.89 27.89 -18.91
CA GLY A 85 -16.86 28.65 -19.62
C GLY A 85 -15.46 28.28 -19.12
N ILE A 86 -14.51 27.86 -19.96
CA ILE A 86 -14.07 28.55 -21.17
C ILE A 86 -13.70 27.53 -22.26
N LEU A 87 -14.33 27.68 -23.42
CA LEU A 87 -13.88 27.15 -24.71
C LEU A 87 -12.72 28.06 -25.17
N GLY A 88 -11.48 27.60 -25.01
CA GLY A 88 -10.26 28.35 -25.31
C GLY A 88 -9.45 27.70 -26.42
N LEU A 89 -9.53 28.32 -27.60
CA LEU A 89 -8.74 28.20 -28.82
C LEU A 89 -7.48 27.30 -28.81
N ALA A 90 -7.46 26.37 -29.76
CA ALA A 90 -6.24 25.82 -30.34
C ALA A 90 -5.51 26.90 -31.16
N THR A 91 -4.35 27.34 -30.69
CA THR A 91 -3.34 28.00 -31.52
C THR A 91 -2.20 27.01 -31.75
N LEU A 92 -2.08 26.53 -33.00
CA LEU A 92 -0.87 25.88 -33.51
C LEU A 92 0.17 26.98 -33.68
N GLY A 93 1.11 27.07 -32.74
CA GLY A 93 2.30 27.90 -32.85
C GLY A 93 3.54 27.01 -32.96
N ASP A 94 4.25 27.13 -34.06
CA ASP A 94 5.61 26.63 -34.24
C ASP A 94 6.52 27.28 -33.18
N ALA A 95 6.80 26.55 -32.09
CA ALA A 95 7.81 26.93 -31.11
C ALA A 95 9.10 26.18 -31.42
N SER A 96 10.08 26.91 -31.96
CA SER A 96 11.48 26.51 -31.87
C SER A 96 11.81 26.23 -30.41
N ALA A 97 12.29 25.02 -30.15
CA ALA A 97 12.70 24.56 -28.84
C ALA A 97 13.94 25.33 -28.37
N GLU A 98 13.72 26.42 -27.66
CA GLU A 98 14.69 26.93 -26.70
C GLU A 98 14.64 25.99 -25.48
N PRO A 99 15.78 25.46 -24.98
CA PRO A 99 15.78 24.67 -23.77
C PRO A 99 15.40 25.60 -22.62
N SER A 100 14.12 25.55 -22.22
CA SER A 100 13.66 26.11 -20.96
C SER A 100 14.59 25.58 -19.87
N GLU A 101 15.31 26.49 -19.22
CA GLU A 101 15.94 26.22 -17.94
C GLU A 101 14.90 25.48 -17.11
N LEU A 102 15.18 24.19 -16.90
CA LEU A 102 14.47 23.37 -15.96
C LEU A 102 14.69 24.11 -14.64
N GLU A 103 13.74 24.94 -14.24
CA GLU A 103 13.65 25.41 -12.87
C GLU A 103 13.72 24.13 -12.06
N THR A 104 14.87 23.95 -11.42
CA THR A 104 15.03 23.00 -10.34
C THR A 104 14.00 23.50 -9.35
N LEU A 105 12.79 22.94 -9.45
CA LEU A 105 11.80 22.99 -8.40
C LEU A 105 12.58 22.39 -7.23
N GLU A 106 13.17 23.28 -6.43
CA GLU A 106 13.60 22.98 -5.09
C GLU A 106 12.34 22.38 -4.50
N VAL A 107 12.32 21.04 -4.46
CA VAL A 107 11.29 20.28 -3.80
C VAL A 107 11.44 20.74 -2.37
N ASN A 108 10.68 21.78 -2.04
CA ASN A 108 10.72 22.40 -0.75
C ASN A 108 10.62 21.27 0.24
N ASP A 109 11.52 21.34 1.20
CA ASP A 109 11.76 20.42 2.28
C ASP A 109 10.46 20.20 3.08
N MET A 110 9.51 19.46 2.49
CA MET A 110 8.18 19.24 3.04
C MET A 110 8.25 18.32 4.27
N GLY A 111 9.42 17.73 4.52
CA GLY A 111 9.68 16.82 5.62
C GLY A 111 10.35 17.43 6.82
N LEU A 112 11.11 18.53 6.67
CA LEU A 112 11.84 19.16 7.78
C LEU A 112 11.28 20.52 8.15
N LYS A 113 11.24 20.79 9.45
CA LYS A 113 11.07 22.13 10.00
C LYS A 113 12.35 22.94 9.79
N ALA A 114 12.24 24.25 9.96
CA ALA A 114 13.36 25.18 9.84
C ALA A 114 14.55 24.87 10.80
N ASP A 115 14.31 24.09 11.86
CA ASP A 115 15.34 23.63 12.80
C ASP A 115 16.00 22.29 12.41
N GLY A 116 15.64 21.74 11.24
CA GLY A 116 16.13 20.46 10.74
C GLY A 116 15.51 19.25 11.44
N THR A 117 14.44 19.44 12.24
CA THR A 117 13.68 18.33 12.81
C THR A 117 12.55 17.90 11.87
N PRO A 118 12.23 16.61 11.77
CA PRO A 118 11.10 16.16 10.97
C PRO A 118 9.78 16.79 11.43
N ASP A 119 8.93 17.12 10.46
CA ASP A 119 7.54 17.41 10.73
C ASP A 119 6.82 16.14 11.19
N GLU A 120 6.03 16.26 12.26
CA GLU A 120 5.36 15.12 12.89
C GLU A 120 4.32 14.51 11.95
N VAL A 121 3.48 15.35 11.34
CA VAL A 121 2.40 14.90 10.45
C VAL A 121 3.00 14.23 9.22
N THR A 122 4.08 14.79 8.68
CA THR A 122 4.80 14.23 7.54
C THR A 122 5.43 12.89 7.89
N ALA A 123 6.13 12.79 9.02
CA ALA A 123 6.73 11.54 9.50
C ALA A 123 5.68 10.43 9.68
N VAL A 124 4.55 10.75 10.32
CA VAL A 124 3.43 9.81 10.49
C VAL A 124 2.87 9.38 9.14
N THR A 125 2.66 10.33 8.22
CA THR A 125 2.13 10.04 6.88
C THR A 125 3.05 9.11 6.08
N VAL A 126 4.37 9.37 6.08
CA VAL A 126 5.35 8.53 5.40
C VAL A 126 5.35 7.11 5.99
N CYS A 127 5.34 6.98 7.31
CA CYS A 127 5.31 5.69 7.99
C CYS A 127 4.00 4.92 7.75
N ASP A 128 2.85 5.60 7.78
CA ASP A 128 1.54 4.99 7.49
C ASP A 128 1.47 4.45 6.06
N MET A 129 1.95 5.23 5.08
CA MET A 129 1.97 4.81 3.67
C MET A 129 2.88 3.59 3.46
N ALA A 130 4.01 3.54 4.15
CA ALA A 130 4.92 2.40 4.08
C ALA A 130 4.34 1.13 4.70
N ILE A 131 3.63 1.25 5.83
CA ILE A 131 2.91 0.11 6.43
C ILE A 131 1.79 -0.34 5.51
N LYS A 132 0.97 0.59 5.00
CA LYS A 132 -0.12 0.27 4.08
C LYS A 132 0.37 -0.51 2.86
N GLY A 133 1.53 -0.12 2.29
CA GLY A 133 2.15 -0.83 1.17
C GLY A 133 2.74 -2.21 1.51
N SER A 134 2.91 -2.53 2.79
CA SER A 134 3.40 -3.84 3.26
C SER A 134 2.28 -4.84 3.57
N LEU A 135 1.03 -4.39 3.64
CA LEU A 135 -0.11 -5.24 3.95
C LEU A 135 -0.62 -5.95 2.70
N VAL A 136 -1.12 -7.17 2.88
CA VAL A 136 -1.66 -8.01 1.79
C VAL A 136 -2.88 -7.36 1.14
N SER A 137 -3.62 -6.53 1.88
CA SER A 137 -4.70 -5.73 1.32
C SER A 137 -4.65 -4.30 1.85
N GLU A 138 -4.60 -3.34 0.94
CA GLU A 138 -4.59 -1.91 1.29
C GLU A 138 -5.85 -1.46 2.04
N GLY A 139 -6.99 -2.09 1.74
CA GLY A 139 -8.28 -1.80 2.38
C GLY A 139 -8.39 -2.32 3.82
N SER A 140 -7.42 -3.10 4.28
CA SER A 140 -7.44 -3.63 5.65
C SER A 140 -6.77 -2.71 6.66
N TYR A 141 -6.09 -1.64 6.23
CA TYR A 141 -5.35 -0.75 7.13
C TYR A 141 -6.27 0.26 7.82
N ASP A 142 -6.51 0.06 9.12
CA ASP A 142 -7.31 0.96 9.96
C ASP A 142 -6.48 1.46 11.16
N PRO A 143 -5.77 2.59 11.03
CA PRO A 143 -4.86 3.06 12.08
C PRO A 143 -5.59 3.79 13.21
N GLU A 144 -5.21 3.53 14.46
CA GLU A 144 -5.77 4.24 15.62
C GLU A 144 -5.47 5.74 15.54
N PHE A 145 -6.38 6.62 15.97
CA PHE A 145 -6.16 8.07 15.92
C PHE A 145 -4.95 8.57 16.74
N ARG A 146 -4.47 7.80 17.72
CA ARG A 146 -3.31 8.18 18.55
C ARG A 146 -2.04 7.49 18.09
N TRP A 147 -0.96 8.25 18.05
CA TRP A 147 0.39 7.77 17.76
C TRP A 147 1.39 8.34 18.78
N ASP A 148 2.52 7.64 18.92
CA ASP A 148 3.69 8.10 19.64
C ASP A 148 4.69 8.66 18.64
N TYR A 149 5.12 9.91 18.84
CA TYR A 149 6.11 10.58 18.01
C TYR A 149 7.30 11.06 18.85
N SER A 150 8.51 10.90 18.32
CA SER A 150 9.71 11.57 18.83
C SER A 150 10.71 11.78 17.69
N ALA A 151 11.61 12.75 17.84
CA ALA A 151 12.66 13.02 16.86
C ALA A 151 14.02 13.21 17.53
N ALA A 152 15.08 12.82 16.82
CA ALA A 152 16.46 13.08 17.20
C ALA A 152 17.25 13.53 15.96
N GLY A 153 17.50 14.83 15.86
CA GLY A 153 18.06 15.42 14.64
C GLY A 153 17.09 15.26 13.46
N SER A 154 17.58 14.75 12.32
CA SER A 154 16.77 14.47 11.13
C SER A 154 15.97 13.16 11.19
N VAL A 155 16.10 12.38 12.28
CA VAL A 155 15.48 11.06 12.38
C VAL A 155 14.22 11.12 13.24
N ALA A 156 13.08 10.78 12.63
CA ALA A 156 11.80 10.61 13.28
C ALA A 156 11.60 9.15 13.73
N PHE A 157 10.91 8.98 14.86
CA PHE A 157 10.45 7.72 15.39
C PHE A 157 8.95 7.79 15.58
N VAL A 158 8.21 6.96 14.83
CA VAL A 158 6.76 6.86 14.92
C VAL A 158 6.39 5.47 15.43
N SER A 159 5.47 5.40 16.38
CA SER A 159 4.88 4.16 16.86
C SER A 159 3.36 4.29 16.91
N ARG A 160 2.64 3.39 16.22
CA ARG A 160 1.19 3.49 16.09
C ARG A 160 0.56 2.10 16.01
N LYS A 161 -0.63 1.98 16.61
CA LYS A 161 -1.46 0.79 16.48
C LYS A 161 -2.32 0.89 15.22
N PHE A 162 -2.59 -0.26 14.62
CA PHE A 162 -3.53 -0.37 13.52
C PHE A 162 -4.22 -1.72 13.58
N ASP A 163 -5.48 -1.74 13.17
CA ASP A 163 -6.19 -2.97 12.88
C ASP A 163 -5.92 -3.36 11.43
N SER A 164 -5.84 -4.67 11.22
CA SER A 164 -5.77 -5.30 9.91
C SER A 164 -6.73 -6.48 9.84
N GLN A 165 -7.16 -6.85 8.65
CA GLN A 165 -8.07 -7.97 8.42
C GLN A 165 -7.31 -9.09 7.71
N ASN A 166 -7.32 -10.29 8.30
CA ASN A 166 -6.70 -11.45 7.67
C ASN A 166 -7.62 -12.08 6.59
N GLY A 167 -7.16 -13.15 5.94
CA GLY A 167 -7.92 -13.86 4.91
C GLY A 167 -9.24 -14.50 5.40
N PHE A 168 -9.43 -14.62 6.71
CA PHE A 168 -10.67 -15.13 7.32
C PHE A 168 -11.64 -14.02 7.74
N GLY A 169 -11.29 -12.75 7.46
CA GLY A 169 -12.09 -11.62 7.88
C GLY A 169 -11.91 -11.21 9.34
N ALA A 170 -11.02 -11.88 10.10
CA ALA A 170 -10.76 -11.54 11.49
C ALA A 170 -9.91 -10.27 11.59
N LYS A 171 -10.30 -9.37 12.50
CA LYS A 171 -9.53 -8.17 12.84
C LYS A 171 -8.37 -8.53 13.77
N ILE A 172 -7.19 -8.03 13.44
CA ILE A 172 -5.95 -8.24 14.18
C ILE A 172 -5.34 -6.87 14.46
N THR A 173 -5.22 -6.52 15.74
CA THR A 173 -4.55 -5.29 16.18
C THR A 173 -3.05 -5.54 16.26
N SER A 174 -2.28 -4.77 15.50
CA SER A 174 -0.82 -4.78 15.53
C SER A 174 -0.30 -3.39 15.87
N ARG A 175 0.99 -3.29 16.19
CA ARG A 175 1.68 -2.01 16.36
C ARG A 175 2.90 -1.96 15.47
N TYR A 176 3.06 -0.90 14.71
CA TYR A 176 4.30 -0.66 13.99
C TYR A 176 5.22 0.29 14.76
N ARG A 177 6.52 0.17 14.50
CA ARG A 177 7.57 1.13 14.85
C ARG A 177 8.34 1.47 13.59
N CYS A 178 8.34 2.75 13.23
CA CYS A 178 8.96 3.28 12.04
C CYS A 178 10.05 4.28 12.41
N LYS A 179 11.23 4.11 11.82
CA LYS A 179 12.32 5.09 11.85
C LYS A 179 12.49 5.67 10.46
N TRP A 180 12.31 6.97 10.33
CA TRP A 180 12.43 7.69 9.06
C TRP A 180 13.50 8.78 9.20
N ASP A 181 14.46 8.81 8.28
CA ASP A 181 15.44 9.89 8.16
C ASP A 181 14.92 10.87 7.12
N ALA A 182 14.45 12.03 7.59
CA ALA A 182 13.85 13.05 6.75
C ALA A 182 14.88 13.75 5.85
N ALA A 183 16.14 13.85 6.27
CA ALA A 183 17.20 14.46 5.45
C ALA A 183 17.57 13.59 4.24
N ALA A 184 17.48 12.26 4.39
CA ALA A 184 17.72 11.29 3.33
C ALA A 184 16.42 10.81 2.65
N ASP A 185 15.27 11.34 3.10
CA ASP A 185 13.91 10.90 2.76
C ASP A 185 13.78 9.36 2.65
N THR A 186 14.22 8.65 3.69
CA THR A 186 14.28 7.19 3.66
C THR A 186 13.87 6.55 4.97
N ILE A 187 13.07 5.48 4.86
CA ILE A 187 12.74 4.63 6.02
C ILE A 187 13.95 3.78 6.36
N VAL A 188 14.55 4.06 7.52
CA VAL A 188 15.73 3.40 8.07
C VAL A 188 15.38 2.06 8.69
N SER A 189 14.20 1.95 9.32
CA SER A 189 13.73 0.71 9.91
C SER A 189 12.21 0.70 9.99
N LEU A 190 11.60 -0.43 9.66
CA LEU A 190 10.17 -0.65 9.82
C LEU A 190 9.91 -2.00 10.48
N GLU A 191 9.36 -1.98 11.68
CA GLU A 191 9.06 -3.16 12.48
C GLU A 191 7.57 -3.22 12.78
N VAL A 192 6.99 -4.41 12.76
CA VAL A 192 5.60 -4.66 13.15
C VAL A 192 5.60 -5.69 14.26
N THR A 193 5.01 -5.33 15.39
CA THR A 193 4.71 -6.21 16.51
C THR A 193 3.26 -6.66 16.40
N ASP A 194 3.07 -7.97 16.32
CA ASP A 194 1.77 -8.62 16.25
C ASP A 194 1.07 -8.62 17.63
N PRO A 195 -0.20 -9.06 17.75
CA PRO A 195 -0.91 -9.06 19.03
C PRO A 195 -0.33 -10.07 20.05
N TYR A 196 0.49 -11.03 19.61
CA TYR A 196 1.17 -12.01 20.47
C TYR A 196 2.55 -11.51 20.94
N GLY A 197 2.97 -10.33 20.50
CA GLY A 197 4.25 -9.73 20.85
C GLY A 197 5.41 -10.15 19.94
N GLU A 198 5.15 -10.96 18.91
CA GLU A 198 6.17 -11.29 17.91
C GLU A 198 6.47 -10.05 17.06
N THR A 199 7.75 -9.71 16.91
CA THR A 199 8.16 -8.55 16.11
C THR A 199 8.84 -9.00 14.82
N ARG A 200 8.33 -8.50 13.69
CA ARG A 200 8.85 -8.76 12.35
C ARG A 200 9.43 -7.49 11.75
N LYS A 201 10.60 -7.61 11.14
CA LYS A 201 11.26 -6.52 10.40
C LYS A 201 10.83 -6.56 8.94
N LEU A 202 10.29 -5.46 8.46
CA LEU A 202 9.86 -5.28 7.08
C LEU A 202 10.92 -4.56 6.25
N LYS A 203 11.73 -3.71 6.88
CA LYS A 203 12.83 -2.96 6.27
C LYS A 203 13.94 -2.74 7.29
#